data_AF-A0A920PBU7-F1
#
_entry.id   AF-A0A920PBU7-F1
#
_cell.length_a   1.000
_cell.length_b   1.000
_cell.length_c   1.000
_cell.angle_alpha   90.00
_cell.angle_beta   90.00
_cell.angle_gamma   90.00
#
_symmetry.space_group_name_H-M   'P 1'
#
loop_
_entity.id
_entity.type
_entity.pdbx_description
1 polymer ?
#
loop_
_entity_poly.entity_id
_entity_poly.type
_entity_poly.pdbx_seq_one_letter_code
_entity_poly.pdbx_strand_id
1 'polypeptide(L)'
;MGAEAILEILKGSTRGRKNGLVDEMRSTSGNEERKHKRLRVMESFRKSGNRVEDMVLSVFPVLPPELRPMVSSMVEGLRPGSQ
;
A
#
# COMPACT_ATOMS: atom_id res chain seq x y z
N MET A 1 10.45 16.35 -2.55
CA MET A 1 9.88 15.64 -3.72
C MET A 1 10.02 14.14 -3.47
N GLY A 2 8.94 13.37 -3.53
CA GLY A 2 8.94 11.96 -3.12
C GLY A 2 7.54 11.43 -2.87
N ALA A 3 7.38 10.53 -1.89
CA ALA A 3 6.09 9.93 -1.53
C ALA A 3 4.99 10.97 -1.22
N GLU A 4 5.37 12.14 -0.70
CA GLU A 4 4.45 13.23 -0.40
C GLU A 4 3.78 13.84 -1.65
N ALA A 5 4.51 13.96 -2.77
CA ALA A 5 3.93 14.43 -4.04
C ALA A 5 2.96 13.38 -4.63
N ILE A 6 3.25 12.09 -4.45
CA ILE A 6 2.36 11.01 -4.85
C ILE A 6 1.08 11.04 -4.00
N LEU A 7 1.19 11.26 -2.70
CA LEU A 7 0.04 11.38 -1.80
C LEU A 7 -0.89 12.53 -2.23
N GLU A 8 -0.35 13.67 -2.62
CA GLU A 8 -1.13 14.81 -3.11
C GLU A 8 -1.92 14.46 -4.38
N ILE A 9 -1.27 13.79 -5.35
CA ILE A 9 -1.91 13.32 -6.58
C ILE A 9 -3.02 12.29 -6.28
N LEU A 10 -2.77 11.37 -5.34
CA LEU A 10 -3.72 10.31 -4.98
C LEU A 10 -4.98 10.87 -4.31
N LYS A 11 -4.85 11.87 -3.44
CA LYS A 11 -5.97 12.58 -2.80
C LYS A 11 -6.94 13.20 -3.82
N GLY A 12 -6.43 13.67 -4.97
CA GLY A 12 -7.26 14.25 -6.04
C GLY A 12 -7.90 13.24 -7.00
N SER A 13 -7.50 11.97 -7.00
CA SER A 13 -7.81 11.01 -8.06
C SER A 13 -9.15 10.27 -7.89
N THR A 14 -9.65 10.17 -6.66
CA THR A 14 -10.72 9.21 -6.28
C THR A 14 -12.14 9.60 -6.73
N ARG A 15 -12.48 10.90 -6.81
CA ARG A 15 -13.90 11.33 -6.97
C ARG A 15 -14.37 11.54 -8.42
N GLY A 16 -13.48 11.85 -9.38
CA GLY A 16 -13.90 12.34 -10.71
C GLY A 16 -13.48 11.52 -11.93
N ARG A 17 -12.52 10.59 -11.81
CA ARG A 17 -11.84 10.01 -12.99
C ARG A 17 -12.49 8.76 -13.61
N LYS A 18 -13.52 8.16 -13.01
CA LYS A 18 -14.14 6.94 -13.57
C LYS A 18 -14.89 7.19 -14.88
N ASN A 19 -15.68 8.27 -14.95
CA ASN A 19 -16.51 8.55 -16.13
C ASN A 19 -15.63 8.74 -17.38
N GLY A 20 -14.57 9.54 -17.27
CA GLY A 20 -13.63 9.75 -18.37
C GLY A 20 -12.90 8.48 -18.82
N LEU A 21 -12.63 7.53 -17.92
CA LEU A 21 -11.91 6.29 -18.27
C LEU A 21 -12.81 5.25 -18.96
N VAL A 22 -14.10 5.23 -18.64
CA VAL A 22 -15.10 4.42 -19.36
C VAL A 22 -15.32 4.97 -20.77
N ASP A 23 -15.38 6.29 -20.91
CA ASP A 23 -15.53 6.95 -22.20
C ASP A 23 -14.25 6.81 -23.07
N GLU A 24 -13.05 6.92 -22.48
CA GLU A 24 -11.78 6.65 -23.16
C GLU A 24 -11.62 5.19 -23.59
N MET A 25 -12.22 4.23 -22.89
CA MET A 25 -12.23 2.83 -23.31
C MET A 25 -13.06 2.64 -24.57
N ARG A 26 -14.18 3.35 -24.70
CA ARG A 26 -15.07 3.24 -25.87
C ARG A 26 -14.50 3.92 -27.12
N SER A 27 -13.61 4.89 -26.97
CA SER A 27 -13.15 5.76 -28.06
C SER A 27 -11.80 5.38 -28.70
N THR A 28 -10.98 4.51 -28.09
CA THR A 28 -9.61 4.27 -28.58
C THR A 28 -9.27 2.80 -28.81
N SER A 29 -8.94 2.43 -30.04
CA SER A 29 -8.59 1.07 -30.48
C SER A 29 -7.12 0.67 -30.20
N GLY A 30 -6.48 1.20 -29.16
CA GLY A 30 -5.08 0.93 -28.84
C GLY A 30 -4.80 1.02 -27.35
N ASN A 31 -4.02 0.05 -26.82
CA ASN A 31 -3.75 -0.15 -25.38
C ASN A 31 -4.97 -0.53 -24.51
N GLU A 32 -5.96 -1.23 -25.07
CA GLU A 32 -7.15 -1.70 -24.32
C GLU A 32 -6.78 -2.51 -23.08
N GLU A 33 -5.75 -3.37 -23.15
CA GLU A 33 -5.34 -4.18 -22.00
C GLU A 33 -4.83 -3.33 -20.83
N ARG A 34 -4.06 -2.26 -21.10
CA ARG A 34 -3.58 -1.33 -20.05
C ARG A 34 -4.75 -0.57 -19.43
N LYS A 35 -5.72 -0.13 -20.25
CA LYS A 35 -6.93 0.55 -19.78
C LYS A 35 -7.80 -0.37 -18.92
N HIS A 36 -7.99 -1.62 -19.35
CA HIS A 36 -8.70 -2.65 -18.59
C HIS A 36 -8.06 -2.94 -17.24
N LYS A 37 -6.72 -3.11 -17.19
CA LYS A 37 -5.99 -3.30 -15.93
C LYS A 37 -6.18 -2.10 -14.98
N ARG A 38 -6.10 -0.88 -15.50
CA ARG A 38 -6.30 0.35 -14.71
C ARG A 38 -7.72 0.46 -14.16
N LEU A 39 -8.74 0.18 -14.98
CA LEU A 39 -10.14 0.16 -14.54
C LEU A 39 -10.40 -0.91 -13.50
N ARG A 40 -9.85 -2.12 -13.67
CA ARG A 40 -10.00 -3.20 -12.69
C ARG A 40 -9.50 -2.76 -11.31
N VAL A 41 -8.33 -2.13 -11.24
CA VAL A 41 -7.78 -1.62 -9.98
C VAL A 41 -8.69 -0.53 -9.38
N MET A 42 -9.14 0.44 -10.20
CA MET A 42 -10.06 1.49 -9.73
C MET A 42 -11.44 0.97 -9.29
N GLU A 43 -11.91 -0.13 -9.88
CA GLU A 43 -13.11 -0.83 -9.41
C GLU A 43 -12.89 -1.52 -8.08
N SER A 44 -11.77 -2.23 -7.92
CA SER A 44 -11.42 -2.91 -6.67
C SER A 44 -11.37 -1.95 -5.49
N PHE A 45 -10.70 -0.81 -5.61
CA PHE A 45 -10.66 0.21 -4.56
C PHE A 45 -12.06 0.75 -4.20
N ARG A 46 -12.91 0.99 -5.21
CA ARG A 46 -14.29 1.43 -4.95
C ARG A 46 -15.12 0.36 -4.21
N LYS A 47 -14.96 -0.90 -4.59
CA LYS A 47 -15.71 -2.02 -3.99
C LYS A 47 -15.24 -2.34 -2.57
N SER A 48 -13.94 -2.22 -2.30
CA SER A 48 -13.38 -2.50 -0.98
C SER A 48 -13.59 -1.38 0.04
N GLY A 49 -13.88 -0.15 -0.42
CA GLY A 49 -13.94 1.02 0.46
C GLY A 49 -12.57 1.53 0.92
N ASN A 50 -11.49 0.88 0.48
CA ASN A 50 -10.13 1.34 0.76
C ASN A 50 -9.86 2.63 0.00
N ARG A 51 -9.20 3.57 0.67
CA ARG A 51 -8.80 4.82 0.04
C ARG A 51 -7.44 4.62 -0.63
N VAL A 52 -7.21 5.30 -1.75
CA VAL A 52 -5.99 5.09 -2.55
C VAL A 52 -4.80 5.77 -1.87
N GLU A 53 -5.04 6.87 -1.16
CA GLU A 53 -4.06 7.59 -0.36
C GLU A 53 -3.45 6.73 0.77
N ASP A 54 -4.15 5.70 1.25
CA ASP A 54 -3.68 4.82 2.33
C ASP A 54 -2.48 3.96 1.88
N MET A 55 -2.16 3.92 0.58
CA MET A 55 -0.92 3.32 0.07
C MET A 55 0.35 4.07 0.52
N VAL A 56 0.22 5.35 0.91
CA VAL A 56 1.34 6.16 1.42
C VAL A 56 1.20 6.31 2.93
N LEU A 57 2.09 5.65 3.67
CA LEU A 57 2.05 5.66 5.13
C LEU A 57 2.63 6.96 5.69
N SER A 58 1.80 7.74 6.40
CA SER A 58 2.26 8.90 7.18
C SER A 58 2.67 8.53 8.60
N VAL A 59 2.07 7.48 9.15
CA VAL A 59 2.37 6.94 10.48
C VAL A 59 2.65 5.46 10.29
N PHE A 60 3.85 5.01 10.67
CA PHE A 60 4.22 3.61 10.59
C PHE A 60 3.86 2.90 11.90
N PRO A 61 2.92 1.94 11.89
CA PRO A 61 2.57 1.22 13.09
C PRO A 61 3.72 0.32 13.55
N VAL A 62 4.04 0.36 14.84
CA VAL A 62 5.05 -0.51 15.43
C VAL A 62 4.36 -1.70 16.08
N LEU A 63 4.85 -2.90 15.77
CA LEU A 63 4.35 -4.13 16.38
C LEU A 63 4.70 -4.14 17.88
N PRO A 64 3.75 -4.48 18.78
CA PRO A 64 4.01 -4.60 20.21
C PRO A 64 5.17 -5.56 20.53
N PRO A 65 5.94 -5.30 21.60
CA PRO A 65 7.10 -6.13 21.98
C PRO A 65 6.72 -7.59 22.28
N GLU A 66 5.51 -7.83 22.79
CA GLU A 66 5.00 -9.19 23.07
C GLU A 66 4.91 -10.06 21.81
N LEU A 67 4.64 -9.45 20.65
CA LEU A 67 4.61 -10.12 19.34
C LEU A 67 5.97 -10.06 18.64
N ARG A 68 6.92 -9.30 19.20
CA ARG A 68 8.30 -9.20 18.73
C ARG A 68 9.25 -9.67 19.85
N PRO A 69 9.21 -10.96 20.23
CA PRO A 69 10.10 -11.46 21.27
C PRO A 69 11.55 -11.25 20.82
N MET A 70 12.28 -10.44 21.57
CA MET A 70 13.73 -10.32 21.40
C MET A 70 14.34 -11.57 21.99
N VAL A 71 14.87 -12.44 21.12
CA VAL A 71 15.69 -13.56 21.55
C VAL A 71 16.98 -12.96 22.10
N SER A 72 17.01 -12.75 23.41
CA SER A 72 18.25 -12.45 24.10
C SER A 72 19.17 -13.65 23.86
N SER A 73 20.42 -13.40 23.49
CA SER A 73 21.54 -14.36 23.46
C SER A 73 21.87 -14.94 24.85
N MET A 74 20.86 -15.10 25.70
CA MET A 74 20.88 -15.62 27.06
C MET A 74 21.00 -17.14 27.09
N VAL A 75 21.85 -17.68 26.21
CA VAL A 75 22.35 -19.06 26.28
C VAL A 75 23.89 -19.08 26.40
N GLU A 76 24.59 -17.95 26.25
CA GLU A 76 26.08 -17.93 26.22
C GLU A 76 26.76 -17.51 27.54
N GLY A 77 26.00 -17.23 28.61
CA GLY A 77 26.54 -16.66 29.86
C GLY A 77 26.50 -17.51 31.13
N LEU A 78 25.90 -18.71 31.12
CA LEU A 78 25.86 -19.60 32.30
C LEU A 78 26.75 -20.83 32.10
N ARG A 79 28.04 -20.60 31.87
CA ARG A 79 29.08 -21.46 32.43
C ARG A 79 29.74 -20.73 33.59
N PRO A 80 29.47 -21.11 34.85
CA PRO A 80 30.49 -21.03 35.88
C PRO A 80 31.25 -22.36 35.89
N GLY A 81 32.58 -22.28 35.70
CA GLY A 81 33.47 -23.36 36.07
C GLY A 81 33.52 -23.57 37.58
N SER A 82 34.35 -24.54 37.95
CA SER A 82 34.92 -24.76 39.29
C SER A 82 33.92 -25.05 40.42
N GLN A 83 33.61 -26.33 40.62
CA GLN A 83 34.41 -27.18 41.51
C GLN A 83 34.53 -28.58 40.93
#